data_AF-A0A9W4CY31-F1
#
_entry.id   AF-A0A9W4CY31-F1
#
_cell.length_a   1.000
_cell.length_b   1.000
_cell.length_c   1.000
_cell.angle_alpha   90.00
_cell.angle_beta   90.00
_cell.angle_gamma   90.00
#
_symmetry.space_group_name_H-M   'P 1'
#
loop_
_entity.id
_entity.type
_entity.pdbx_description
1 polymer ?
#
loop_
_entity_poly.entity_id
_entity_poly.type
_entity_poly.pdbx_seq_one_letter_code
_entity_poly.pdbx_strand_id
1 'polypeptide(L)'
;MWISIALYLQILGLIPHFVSATISEPIAGYLCANKIIWFQDVANAAQIAYNHFRQHIERGQFPAFFTEGHLFGLNNNFLLSWPVCLNWNRNLSGSAGKARVVINTDGFIVGVVRINFSITPPGFTIPQKCEPIYHFLEADQYLSDSKNDRLSLRYKWIGYTCNSDFKSKESFDHTLKIIQQFTPKTRRKKSISPYVGNLYTGRGLYKCPIRNLNSKGHVTSHTGKFWIVFRPGFTFMGVITNKDTEKKCMKTWSIKTTEANTYNTPSINPDDTMEQHNYIDLSCNGHWLSMSYVVNFISLAEENLHQIKDGNVRGYPIVQDSDLFLWPISVPERQVAIARYVFAVGFHERSQYLGNHENGYIYTGLYISDKNADDKRFKVCL
;
A
#
# COMPACT_ATOMS: atom_id res chain seq x y z
N MET A 1 -19.25 39.77 41.04
CA MET A 1 -20.18 38.69 40.63
C MET A 1 -20.07 38.30 39.15
N TRP A 2 -19.62 39.18 38.25
CA TRP A 2 -19.43 38.86 36.82
C TRP A 2 -18.11 38.14 36.48
N ILE A 3 -17.07 38.29 37.32
CA ILE A 3 -15.76 37.67 37.10
C ILE A 3 -15.80 36.15 37.32
N SER A 4 -16.67 35.66 38.22
CA SER A 4 -16.81 34.23 38.51
C SER A 4 -17.52 33.44 37.41
N ILE A 5 -18.34 34.09 36.58
CA ILE A 5 -19.04 33.45 35.45
C ILE A 5 -18.10 33.28 34.25
N ALA A 6 -17.20 34.24 34.03
CA ALA A 6 -16.19 34.18 32.96
C ALA A 6 -15.18 33.03 33.19
N LEU A 7 -14.79 32.78 34.45
CA LEU A 7 -13.91 31.66 34.79
C LEU A 7 -14.60 30.29 34.59
N TYR A 8 -15.91 30.20 34.86
CA TYR A 8 -16.66 28.96 34.66
C TYR A 8 -16.84 28.61 33.17
N LEU A 9 -16.99 29.63 32.31
CA LEU A 9 -17.06 29.45 30.86
C LEU A 9 -15.69 29.11 30.23
N GLN A 10 -14.57 29.57 30.80
CA GLN A 10 -13.24 29.14 30.36
C GLN A 10 -12.92 27.69 30.78
N ILE A 11 -13.46 27.22 31.91
CA ILE A 11 -13.32 25.82 32.34
C ILE A 11 -14.22 24.88 31.52
N LEU A 12 -15.40 25.35 31.09
CA LEU A 12 -16.25 24.61 30.13
C LEU A 12 -15.72 24.62 28.69
N GLY A 13 -14.96 25.65 28.31
CA GLY A 13 -14.21 25.70 27.04
C GLY A 13 -12.94 24.86 27.02
N LEU A 14 -12.55 24.31 28.18
CA LEU A 14 -11.42 23.39 28.37
C LEU A 14 -11.89 21.95 28.66
N ILE A 15 -13.11 21.58 28.23
CA ILE A 15 -13.38 20.17 27.92
C ILE A 15 -12.80 19.97 26.53
N PRO A 16 -11.64 19.30 26.41
CA PRO A 16 -11.13 19.00 25.10
C PRO A 16 -12.20 18.13 24.43
N HIS A 17 -12.43 18.35 23.14
CA HIS A 17 -13.06 17.37 22.28
C HIS A 17 -12.14 16.13 22.18
N PHE A 18 -11.91 15.49 23.30
CA PHE A 18 -11.30 14.20 23.39
C PHE A 18 -12.38 13.20 22.99
N VAL A 19 -12.12 12.64 21.81
CA VAL A 19 -12.38 11.24 21.55
C VAL A 19 -13.85 10.94 21.22
N SER A 20 -14.29 11.40 20.04
CA SER A 20 -14.90 10.40 19.16
C SER A 20 -13.76 9.57 18.56
N ALA A 21 -13.12 8.73 19.39
CA ALA A 21 -12.43 7.57 18.85
C ALA A 21 -13.52 6.71 18.26
N THR A 22 -13.80 6.93 16.98
CA THR A 22 -14.02 5.79 16.12
C THR A 22 -12.76 4.95 16.26
N ILE A 23 -12.79 3.96 17.16
CA ILE A 23 -11.79 2.90 17.20
C ILE A 23 -12.00 2.17 15.87
N SER A 24 -11.42 2.71 14.80
CA SER A 24 -11.25 1.97 13.57
C SER A 24 -10.32 0.84 13.95
N GLU A 25 -10.79 -0.39 13.86
CA GLU A 25 -9.94 -1.52 14.16
C GLU A 25 -8.68 -1.44 13.30
N PRO A 26 -7.51 -1.76 13.88
CA PRO A 26 -6.26 -1.60 13.17
C PRO A 26 -6.26 -2.51 11.94
N ILE A 27 -5.76 -1.98 10.82
CA ILE A 27 -5.58 -2.75 9.60
C ILE A 27 -4.65 -3.92 9.93
N ALA A 28 -5.11 -5.15 9.71
CA ALA A 28 -4.31 -6.35 9.91
C ALA A 28 -3.29 -6.53 8.77
N GLY A 29 -3.65 -6.10 7.57
CA GLY A 29 -2.79 -6.16 6.39
C GLY A 29 -3.53 -5.72 5.12
N TYR A 30 -2.97 -6.07 3.97
CA TYR A 30 -3.52 -5.74 2.66
C TYR A 30 -3.62 -6.99 1.79
N LEU A 31 -4.79 -7.22 1.19
CA LEU A 31 -5.03 -8.28 0.23
C LEU A 31 -4.67 -7.79 -1.19
N CYS A 32 -3.58 -8.34 -1.71
CA CYS A 32 -3.14 -8.12 -3.09
C CYS A 32 -3.45 -9.39 -3.91
N ALA A 33 -4.55 -9.36 -4.68
CA ALA A 33 -5.11 -10.51 -5.38
C ALA A 33 -5.48 -11.69 -4.46
N ASN A 34 -4.55 -12.61 -4.19
CA ASN A 34 -4.78 -13.79 -3.33
C ASN A 34 -3.71 -13.95 -2.23
N LYS A 35 -2.90 -12.91 -2.02
CA LYS A 35 -1.83 -12.86 -1.03
C LYS A 35 -2.07 -11.74 -0.05
N ILE A 36 -1.83 -12.04 1.22
CA ILE A 36 -1.84 -11.04 2.28
C ILE A 36 -0.43 -10.52 2.48
N ILE A 37 -0.32 -9.19 2.52
CA ILE A 37 0.85 -8.46 2.98
C ILE A 37 0.50 -7.92 4.36
N TRP A 38 1.21 -8.39 5.38
CA TRP A 38 0.89 -8.05 6.76
C TRP A 38 1.26 -6.61 7.07
N PHE A 39 0.47 -5.98 7.93
CA PHE A 39 0.69 -4.56 8.27
C PHE A 39 2.10 -4.29 8.80
N GLN A 40 2.68 -5.21 9.59
CA GLN A 40 4.04 -5.04 10.09
C GLN A 40 5.08 -4.94 8.96
N ASP A 41 4.94 -5.74 7.90
CA ASP A 41 5.85 -5.69 6.75
C ASP A 41 5.70 -4.37 5.99
N VAL A 42 4.46 -3.88 5.87
CA VAL A 42 4.14 -2.58 5.26
C VAL A 42 4.71 -1.42 6.08
N ALA A 43 4.52 -1.44 7.40
CA ALA A 43 5.02 -0.42 8.32
C ALA A 43 6.55 -0.37 8.34
N ASN A 44 7.21 -1.54 8.34
CA ASN A 44 8.66 -1.62 8.23
C ASN A 44 9.16 -1.03 6.90
N ALA A 45 8.52 -1.38 5.79
CA ALA A 45 8.87 -0.84 4.47
C ALA A 45 8.63 0.68 4.38
N ALA A 46 7.54 1.17 4.96
CA ALA A 46 7.21 2.60 5.02
C ALA A 46 8.27 3.38 5.81
N GLN A 47 8.67 2.87 6.98
CA GLN A 47 9.71 3.51 7.78
C GLN A 47 11.04 3.61 7.03
N ILE A 48 11.41 2.57 6.28
CA ILE A 48 12.64 2.56 5.48
C ILE A 48 12.53 3.57 4.34
N ALA A 49 11.41 3.58 3.63
CA ALA A 49 11.15 4.54 2.57
C ALA A 49 11.25 5.99 3.07
N TYR A 50 10.60 6.29 4.19
CA TYR A 50 10.63 7.61 4.82
C TYR A 50 12.04 8.01 5.26
N ASN A 51 12.78 7.10 5.89
CA ASN A 51 14.17 7.35 6.28
C ASN A 51 15.06 7.62 5.06
N HIS A 52 14.90 6.85 3.98
CA HIS A 52 15.64 7.05 2.74
C HIS A 52 15.34 8.40 2.09
N PHE A 53 14.06 8.76 2.02
CA PHE A 53 13.60 10.04 1.51
C PHE A 53 14.17 11.20 2.33
N ARG A 54 13.98 11.19 3.66
CA ARG A 54 14.44 12.24 4.57
C ARG A 54 15.96 12.41 4.64
N GLN A 55 16.69 11.31 4.50
CA GLN A 55 18.15 11.34 4.52
C GLN A 55 18.75 11.60 3.14
N HIS A 56 17.90 11.88 2.13
CA HIS A 56 18.29 12.12 0.74
C HIS A 56 19.23 11.04 0.22
N ILE A 57 19.02 9.78 0.61
CA ILE A 57 19.88 8.68 0.16
C ILE A 57 19.52 8.36 -1.28
N GLU A 58 20.18 8.99 -2.24
CA GLU A 58 20.07 8.64 -3.64
C GLU A 58 20.83 7.36 -3.95
N ARG A 59 20.16 6.21 -3.82
CA ARG A 59 20.70 4.94 -4.28
C ARG A 59 19.66 4.18 -5.10
N GLY A 60 19.68 4.42 -6.40
CA GLY A 60 18.96 3.62 -7.38
C GLY A 60 17.57 4.17 -7.67
N GLN A 61 16.57 3.29 -7.58
CA GLN A 61 15.22 3.53 -8.08
C GLN A 61 14.20 3.90 -6.98
N PHE A 62 14.55 3.71 -5.70
CA PHE A 62 13.62 3.90 -4.58
C PHE A 62 14.19 4.86 -3.51
N PRO A 63 13.35 5.62 -2.79
CA PRO A 63 11.89 5.69 -2.95
C PRO A 63 11.53 6.30 -4.30
N ALA A 64 10.52 5.74 -4.97
CA ALA A 64 10.12 6.18 -6.30
C ALA A 64 8.89 7.09 -6.17
N PHE A 65 8.80 8.16 -6.95
CA PHE A 65 7.56 8.93 -7.02
C PHE A 65 6.41 8.06 -7.51
N PHE A 66 5.27 8.18 -6.84
CA PHE A 66 4.07 7.42 -7.15
C PHE A 66 3.07 8.30 -7.87
N THR A 67 2.91 8.07 -9.18
CA THR A 67 2.09 8.91 -10.08
C THR A 67 0.59 8.70 -9.92
N GLU A 68 0.16 7.50 -9.50
CA GLU A 68 -1.26 7.12 -9.51
C GLU A 68 -1.98 7.46 -8.19
N GLY A 69 -1.78 8.68 -7.67
CA GLY A 69 -2.40 9.15 -6.43
C GLY A 69 -3.93 9.08 -6.43
N HIS A 70 -4.55 9.09 -7.61
CA HIS A 70 -5.99 8.93 -7.80
C HIS A 70 -6.56 7.62 -7.25
N LEU A 71 -5.76 6.54 -7.21
CA LEU A 71 -6.16 5.28 -6.58
C LEU A 71 -6.51 5.45 -5.09
N PHE A 72 -6.03 6.52 -4.47
CA PHE A 72 -6.27 6.87 -3.07
C PHE A 72 -7.09 8.14 -2.89
N GLY A 73 -7.57 8.76 -3.98
CA GLY A 73 -8.26 10.05 -3.93
C GLY A 73 -7.32 11.22 -3.62
N LEU A 74 -6.03 11.11 -3.97
CA LEU A 74 -4.95 12.04 -3.63
C LEU A 74 -4.19 12.50 -4.89
N ASN A 75 -4.90 13.00 -5.91
CA ASN A 75 -4.32 13.31 -7.24
C ASN A 75 -3.16 14.31 -7.20
N ASN A 76 -3.15 15.22 -6.22
CA ASN A 76 -2.19 16.33 -6.16
C ASN A 76 -1.16 16.16 -5.04
N ASN A 77 -1.15 15.02 -4.35
CA ASN A 77 -0.24 14.80 -3.24
C ASN A 77 1.09 14.23 -3.74
N PHE A 78 2.20 14.69 -3.17
CA PHE A 78 3.48 14.07 -3.40
C PHE A 78 3.56 12.74 -2.66
N LEU A 79 3.47 11.64 -3.42
CA LEU A 79 3.47 10.29 -2.90
C LEU A 79 4.73 9.55 -3.30
N LEU A 80 5.23 8.73 -2.39
CA LEU A 80 6.41 7.90 -2.56
C LEU A 80 6.01 6.44 -2.49
N SER A 81 6.67 5.61 -3.28
CA SER A 81 6.50 4.17 -3.28
C SER A 81 7.80 3.44 -2.95
N TRP A 82 7.67 2.31 -2.25
CA TRP A 82 8.80 1.48 -1.86
C TRP A 82 8.44 -0.01 -1.88
N PRO A 83 9.35 -0.90 -2.29
CA PRO A 83 9.09 -2.34 -2.33
C PRO A 83 8.81 -2.94 -0.94
N VAL A 84 7.74 -3.72 -0.85
CA VAL A 84 7.47 -4.57 0.32
C VAL A 84 8.05 -5.95 0.04
N CYS A 85 9.27 -6.18 0.50
CA CYS A 85 9.97 -7.46 0.32
C CYS A 85 9.46 -8.51 1.31
N LEU A 86 8.60 -9.41 0.83
CA LEU A 86 8.20 -10.61 1.59
C LEU A 86 9.39 -11.58 1.60
N ASN A 87 10.01 -11.76 2.78
CA ASN A 87 11.25 -12.53 3.05
C ASN A 87 12.54 -11.73 2.82
N TRP A 88 12.98 -11.08 3.90
CA TRP A 88 14.15 -10.23 4.01
C TRP A 88 15.47 -11.02 4.02
N ASN A 89 15.88 -11.61 2.90
CA ASN A 89 17.30 -11.93 2.71
C ASN A 89 18.00 -10.69 2.11
N ARG A 90 18.88 -10.12 2.94
CA ARG A 90 19.51 -8.78 2.90
C ARG A 90 20.43 -8.48 1.71
N ASN A 91 20.02 -8.75 0.48
CA ASN A 91 20.75 -8.28 -0.69
C ASN A 91 19.90 -7.25 -1.44
N LEU A 92 20.29 -5.97 -1.33
CA LEU A 92 19.75 -4.80 -2.04
C LEU A 92 19.77 -4.94 -3.59
N SER A 93 20.30 -6.06 -4.11
CA SER A 93 20.37 -6.42 -5.52
C SER A 93 19.27 -7.39 -5.99
N GLY A 94 18.26 -7.68 -5.15
CA GLY A 94 17.13 -8.53 -5.52
C GLY A 94 16.06 -7.80 -6.36
N SER A 95 15.25 -8.57 -7.11
CA SER A 95 14.04 -8.02 -7.75
C SER A 95 13.14 -7.38 -6.68
N ALA A 96 12.71 -6.13 -6.90
CA ALA A 96 11.86 -5.35 -6.02
C ALA A 96 10.47 -6.01 -5.75
N GLY A 97 10.17 -7.15 -6.37
CA GLY A 97 8.88 -7.81 -6.27
C GLY A 97 7.77 -6.97 -6.88
N LYS A 98 6.51 -7.39 -6.67
CA LYS A 98 5.33 -6.73 -7.23
C LYS A 98 4.58 -5.85 -6.23
N ALA A 99 4.90 -5.87 -4.94
CA ALA A 99 4.17 -5.12 -3.94
C ALA A 99 4.90 -3.83 -3.58
N ARG A 100 4.17 -2.71 -3.49
CA ARG A 100 4.69 -1.43 -3.04
C ARG A 100 3.84 -0.90 -1.90
N VAL A 101 4.49 -0.39 -0.86
CA VAL A 101 3.86 0.53 0.09
C VAL A 101 3.90 1.91 -0.54
N VAL A 102 2.82 2.67 -0.36
CA VAL A 102 2.72 4.07 -0.76
C VAL A 102 2.62 4.91 0.49
N ILE A 103 3.50 5.90 0.62
CA ILE A 103 3.56 6.85 1.74
C ILE A 103 3.47 8.29 1.24
N ASN A 104 3.05 9.20 2.10
CA ASN A 104 3.22 10.63 1.84
C ASN A 104 4.61 11.14 2.31
N THR A 105 4.87 12.43 2.14
CA THR A 105 6.12 13.10 2.55
C THR A 105 6.37 13.11 4.06
N ASP A 106 5.32 12.92 4.87
CA ASP A 106 5.42 12.82 6.34
C ASP A 106 5.71 11.38 6.82
N GLY A 107 5.75 10.41 5.90
CA GLY A 107 5.95 9.00 6.20
C GLY A 107 4.68 8.23 6.57
N PHE A 108 3.50 8.85 6.49
CA PHE A 108 2.24 8.16 6.73
C PHE A 108 1.91 7.19 5.60
N ILE A 109 1.45 5.99 5.96
CA ILE A 109 1.04 4.96 5.02
C ILE A 109 -0.30 5.35 4.40
N VAL A 110 -0.28 5.62 3.09
CA VAL A 110 -1.47 5.88 2.28
C VAL A 110 -2.13 4.56 1.86
N GLY A 111 -1.32 3.55 1.55
CA GLY A 111 -1.82 2.21 1.25
C GLY A 111 -0.78 1.31 0.61
N VAL A 112 -1.26 0.25 -0.03
CA VAL A 112 -0.44 -0.75 -0.71
C VAL A 112 -0.98 -0.96 -2.11
N VAL A 113 -0.07 -1.06 -3.08
CA VAL A 113 -0.40 -1.39 -4.46
C VAL A 113 0.39 -2.61 -4.92
N ARG A 114 -0.19 -3.33 -5.86
CA ARG A 114 0.51 -4.33 -6.67
C ARG A 114 0.86 -3.74 -8.02
N ILE A 115 2.13 -3.74 -8.35
CA ILE A 115 2.67 -3.29 -9.63
C ILE A 115 2.68 -4.45 -10.63
N ASN A 116 2.13 -4.19 -11.81
CA ASN A 116 2.47 -4.90 -13.03
C ASN A 116 3.21 -3.95 -13.96
N PHE A 117 3.98 -4.47 -14.92
CA PHE A 117 4.63 -3.63 -15.93
C PHE A 117 3.83 -3.70 -17.21
N SER A 118 3.61 -2.53 -17.83
CA SER A 118 2.96 -2.43 -19.13
C SER A 118 3.84 -3.06 -20.21
N ILE A 119 3.17 -3.72 -21.15
CA ILE A 119 3.78 -4.21 -22.39
C ILE A 119 3.85 -3.07 -23.41
N THR A 120 2.89 -2.14 -23.37
CA THR A 120 2.75 -1.02 -24.31
C THR A 120 2.21 0.22 -23.59
N PRO A 121 2.97 1.32 -23.47
CA PRO A 121 4.41 1.40 -23.72
C PRO A 121 5.21 0.54 -22.72
N PRO A 122 6.28 -0.14 -23.16
CA PRO A 122 7.00 -1.08 -22.32
C PRO A 122 7.67 -0.39 -21.13
N GLY A 123 7.60 -1.02 -19.97
CA GLY A 123 8.37 -0.65 -18.80
C GLY A 123 7.74 0.39 -17.86
N PHE A 124 6.54 0.88 -18.17
CA PHE A 124 5.74 1.69 -17.26
C PHE A 124 5.03 0.80 -16.22
N THR A 125 4.79 1.34 -15.02
CA THR A 125 4.07 0.61 -13.96
C THR A 125 2.57 0.80 -14.07
N ILE A 126 1.82 -0.30 -13.95
CA ILE A 126 0.36 -0.33 -13.82
C ILE A 126 0.04 -0.78 -12.38
N PRO A 127 -0.17 0.16 -11.45
CA PRO A 127 -0.51 -0.18 -10.08
C PRO A 127 -1.97 -0.62 -9.94
N GLN A 128 -2.20 -1.58 -9.06
CA GLN A 128 -3.52 -2.04 -8.63
C GLN A 128 -3.60 -1.92 -7.11
N LYS A 129 -4.57 -1.15 -6.62
CA LYS A 129 -4.78 -0.97 -5.18
C LYS A 129 -5.07 -2.31 -4.50
N CYS A 130 -4.38 -2.57 -3.40
CA CYS A 130 -4.67 -3.70 -2.54
C CYS A 130 -5.72 -3.32 -1.50
N GLU A 131 -6.60 -4.26 -1.17
CA GLU A 131 -7.71 -4.03 -0.26
C GLU A 131 -7.24 -4.14 1.20
N PRO A 132 -7.47 -3.14 2.07
CA PRO A 132 -7.14 -3.26 3.49
C PRO A 132 -8.03 -4.32 4.14
N ILE A 133 -7.41 -5.19 4.93
CA ILE A 133 -8.09 -6.28 5.62
C ILE A 133 -8.01 -6.14 7.14
N TYR A 134 -9.03 -6.71 7.80
CA TYR A 134 -9.23 -6.63 9.24
C TYR A 134 -9.50 -8.03 9.79
N HIS A 135 -8.98 -8.28 11.01
CA HIS A 135 -9.20 -9.50 11.78
C HIS A 135 -9.80 -9.13 13.13
N PHE A 136 -10.96 -9.70 13.42
CA PHE A 136 -11.72 -9.41 14.63
C PHE A 136 -11.67 -10.66 15.52
N LEU A 137 -11.09 -10.55 16.71
CA LEU A 137 -10.86 -11.68 17.63
C LEU A 137 -12.17 -12.38 18.05
N GLU A 138 -13.27 -11.63 18.13
CA GLU A 138 -14.58 -12.16 18.59
C GLU A 138 -15.43 -12.77 17.45
N ALA A 139 -15.07 -12.53 16.18
CA ALA A 139 -15.89 -12.97 15.02
C ALA A 139 -15.78 -14.47 14.70
N ASP A 140 -14.78 -15.16 15.28
CA ASP A 140 -14.53 -16.59 15.03
C ASP A 140 -15.39 -17.51 15.91
N GLN A 141 -15.98 -17.01 17.01
CA GLN A 141 -16.67 -17.88 17.99
C GLN A 141 -18.13 -18.20 17.65
N TYR A 142 -18.80 -17.39 16.82
CA TYR A 142 -20.20 -17.63 16.48
C TYR A 142 -20.47 -17.33 14.99
N LEU A 143 -21.09 -18.30 14.31
CA LEU A 143 -21.80 -18.07 13.04
C LEU A 143 -23.14 -17.35 13.27
N SER A 144 -23.54 -17.13 14.52
CA SER A 144 -24.82 -16.52 14.90
C SER A 144 -24.68 -15.00 14.95
N ASP A 145 -25.38 -14.37 14.01
CA ASP A 145 -25.31 -12.98 13.58
C ASP A 145 -25.57 -11.89 14.64
N SER A 146 -25.95 -12.19 15.89
CA SER A 146 -26.55 -11.16 16.76
C SER A 146 -25.60 -10.11 17.35
N LYS A 147 -24.31 -10.40 17.53
CA LYS A 147 -23.27 -9.37 17.80
C LYS A 147 -22.55 -8.91 16.52
N ASN A 148 -22.77 -9.63 15.43
CA ASN A 148 -22.16 -9.41 14.13
C ASN A 148 -22.83 -8.24 13.38
N ASP A 149 -24.03 -7.82 13.80
CA ASP A 149 -24.78 -6.74 13.16
C ASP A 149 -24.04 -5.40 13.12
N ARG A 150 -23.32 -5.01 14.18
CA ARG A 150 -22.56 -3.73 14.15
C ARG A 150 -21.34 -3.78 13.25
N LEU A 151 -20.61 -4.89 13.25
CA LEU A 151 -19.46 -5.08 12.36
C LEU A 151 -19.92 -5.24 10.92
N SER A 152 -21.01 -5.97 10.68
CA SER A 152 -21.59 -6.18 9.36
C SER A 152 -22.15 -4.90 8.74
N LEU A 153 -22.48 -3.87 9.53
CA LEU A 153 -22.84 -2.55 8.99
C LEU A 153 -21.69 -1.88 8.22
N ARG A 154 -20.45 -1.95 8.75
CA ARG A 154 -19.28 -1.27 8.16
C ARG A 154 -18.36 -2.21 7.37
N TYR A 155 -18.30 -3.48 7.73
CA TYR A 155 -17.37 -4.44 7.17
C TYR A 155 -18.10 -5.57 6.45
N LYS A 156 -17.46 -6.10 5.41
CA LYS A 156 -17.88 -7.27 4.65
C LYS A 156 -16.93 -8.40 4.95
N TRP A 157 -17.46 -9.56 5.33
CA TRP A 157 -16.67 -10.77 5.41
C TRP A 157 -16.30 -11.21 3.98
N ILE A 158 -15.00 -11.28 3.68
CA ILE A 158 -14.48 -11.59 2.35
C ILE A 158 -13.87 -12.98 2.24
N GLY A 159 -13.59 -13.65 3.35
CA GLY A 159 -13.06 -15.02 3.32
C GLY A 159 -12.25 -15.42 4.55
N TYR A 160 -11.29 -16.32 4.34
CA TYR A 160 -10.39 -16.82 5.39
C TYR A 160 -8.93 -16.61 4.99
N THR A 161 -8.12 -16.28 5.99
CA THR A 161 -6.67 -16.15 5.86
C THR A 161 -5.97 -17.17 6.75
N CYS A 162 -4.93 -17.82 6.25
CA CYS A 162 -4.00 -18.57 7.10
C CYS A 162 -2.57 -18.36 6.62
N ASN A 163 -1.72 -17.86 7.54
CA ASN A 163 -0.44 -17.25 7.16
C ASN A 163 -0.70 -16.21 6.04
N SER A 164 0.17 -16.06 5.05
CA SER A 164 -0.01 -15.08 3.97
C SER A 164 -0.90 -15.54 2.80
N ASP A 165 -1.58 -16.68 2.91
CA ASP A 165 -2.50 -17.19 1.88
C ASP A 165 -3.95 -16.79 2.21
N PHE A 166 -4.74 -16.50 1.18
CA PHE A 166 -6.16 -16.15 1.30
C PHE A 166 -7.07 -17.12 0.53
N LYS A 167 -8.27 -17.34 1.06
CA LYS A 167 -9.40 -18.01 0.40
C LYS A 167 -10.64 -17.16 0.48
N SER A 168 -11.21 -16.85 -0.67
CA SER A 168 -12.40 -16.03 -0.77
C SER A 168 -13.64 -16.71 -0.20
N LYS A 169 -14.61 -15.89 0.20
CA LYS A 169 -15.94 -16.31 0.65
C LYS A 169 -16.65 -17.14 -0.41
N GLU A 170 -16.53 -16.81 -1.69
CA GLU A 170 -17.16 -17.55 -2.78
C GLU A 170 -16.64 -18.99 -2.86
N SER A 171 -15.32 -19.17 -2.69
CA SER A 171 -14.70 -20.50 -2.65
C SER A 171 -15.17 -21.31 -1.44
N PHE A 172 -15.34 -20.63 -0.30
CA PHE A 172 -15.89 -21.22 0.91
C PHE A 172 -17.36 -21.64 0.72
N ASP A 173 -18.22 -20.74 0.24
CA ASP A 173 -19.66 -20.96 0.03
C ASP A 173 -19.91 -22.10 -0.97
N HIS A 174 -19.11 -22.18 -2.05
CA HIS A 174 -19.15 -23.29 -2.98
C HIS A 174 -18.85 -24.62 -2.30
N THR A 175 -17.83 -24.66 -1.44
CA THR A 175 -17.46 -25.87 -0.69
C THR A 175 -18.55 -26.22 0.34
N LEU A 176 -19.19 -25.21 0.91
CA LEU A 176 -20.29 -25.35 1.85
C LEU A 176 -21.47 -26.13 1.26
N LYS A 177 -21.88 -25.80 0.04
CA LYS A 177 -22.95 -26.52 -0.69
C LYS A 177 -22.64 -28.01 -0.85
N ILE A 178 -21.36 -28.36 -1.07
CA ILE A 178 -20.93 -29.77 -1.20
C ILE A 178 -21.08 -30.50 0.13
N ILE A 179 -20.70 -29.84 1.22
CA ILE A 179 -20.73 -30.38 2.59
C ILE A 179 -22.16 -30.53 3.10
N GLN A 180 -23.06 -29.58 2.83
CA GLN A 180 -24.47 -29.64 3.25
C GLN A 180 -25.20 -30.87 2.68
N GLN A 181 -24.78 -31.34 1.51
CA GLN A 181 -25.32 -32.55 0.87
C GLN A 181 -24.62 -33.85 1.31
N PHE A 182 -23.64 -33.78 2.21
CA PHE A 182 -22.88 -34.96 2.62
C PHE A 182 -23.60 -35.74 3.72
N THR A 183 -23.84 -37.04 3.46
CA THR A 183 -24.25 -38.01 4.46
C THR A 183 -23.19 -39.10 4.58
N PRO A 184 -22.71 -39.46 5.80
CA PRO A 184 -21.66 -40.45 5.98
C PRO A 184 -21.95 -41.84 5.39
N LYS A 185 -23.24 -42.15 5.16
CA LYS A 185 -23.73 -43.45 4.68
C LYS A 185 -23.77 -43.57 3.14
N THR A 186 -23.67 -42.47 2.39
CA THR A 186 -23.61 -42.52 0.92
C THR A 186 -22.16 -42.45 0.44
N ARG A 187 -21.86 -43.11 -0.70
CA ARG A 187 -20.53 -43.22 -1.34
C ARG A 187 -19.62 -42.03 -0.97
N ARG A 188 -18.45 -42.34 -0.38
CA ARG A 188 -17.41 -41.35 -0.04
C ARG A 188 -17.21 -40.40 -1.23
N LYS A 189 -17.73 -39.16 -1.16
CA LYS A 189 -17.33 -38.09 -2.09
C LYS A 189 -15.81 -38.03 -1.96
N LYS A 190 -15.06 -38.25 -3.06
CA LYS A 190 -13.58 -38.40 -3.05
C LYS A 190 -12.83 -37.26 -2.33
N SER A 191 -13.48 -36.11 -2.12
CA SER A 191 -12.90 -34.95 -1.43
C SER A 191 -13.21 -34.84 0.07
N ILE A 192 -14.15 -35.62 0.64
CA ILE A 192 -14.48 -35.54 2.07
C ILE A 192 -13.85 -36.72 2.80
N SER A 193 -13.11 -36.43 3.87
CA SER A 193 -12.39 -37.43 4.67
C SER A 193 -12.56 -37.18 6.17
N PRO A 194 -12.39 -38.20 7.03
CA PRO A 194 -12.36 -37.99 8.48
C PRO A 194 -11.29 -36.99 8.89
N TYR A 195 -11.59 -36.15 9.89
CA TYR A 195 -10.62 -35.26 10.52
C TYR A 195 -9.95 -35.99 11.69
N VAL A 196 -8.62 -36.07 11.66
CA VAL A 196 -7.77 -36.74 12.67
C VAL A 196 -6.85 -35.75 13.41
N GLY A 197 -7.00 -34.45 13.19
CA GLY A 197 -6.19 -33.43 13.83
C GLY A 197 -6.69 -33.04 15.23
N ASN A 198 -5.92 -32.20 15.91
CA ASN A 198 -6.13 -31.83 17.31
C ASN A 198 -6.65 -30.38 17.51
N LEU A 199 -6.76 -29.58 16.45
CA LEU A 199 -7.15 -28.17 16.56
C LEU A 199 -8.63 -27.97 16.95
N TYR A 200 -9.47 -28.94 16.61
CA TYR A 200 -10.89 -28.96 16.96
C TYR A 200 -11.21 -30.25 17.70
N THR A 201 -11.81 -30.11 18.87
CA THR A 201 -12.20 -31.23 19.73
C THR A 201 -13.57 -31.76 19.34
N GLY A 202 -13.71 -33.09 19.28
CA GLY A 202 -14.99 -33.76 19.05
C GLY A 202 -14.85 -35.07 18.29
N ARG A 203 -15.68 -36.06 18.60
CA ARG A 203 -15.73 -37.34 17.86
C ARG A 203 -16.48 -37.15 16.53
N GLY A 204 -16.06 -37.88 15.50
CA GLY A 204 -16.78 -37.97 14.21
C GLY A 204 -16.70 -36.70 13.36
N LEU A 205 -15.61 -35.94 13.44
CA LEU A 205 -15.38 -34.78 12.59
C LEU A 205 -14.89 -35.20 11.19
N TYR A 206 -15.22 -34.38 10.19
CA TYR A 206 -14.80 -34.55 8.80
C TYR A 206 -14.12 -33.27 8.31
N LYS A 207 -13.30 -33.42 7.27
CA LYS A 207 -12.68 -32.32 6.55
C LYS A 207 -12.95 -32.40 5.05
N CYS A 208 -13.09 -31.22 4.43
CA CYS A 208 -13.28 -31.06 2.98
C CYS A 208 -12.38 -29.93 2.46
N PRO A 209 -11.62 -30.13 1.37
CA PRO A 209 -10.75 -29.10 0.83
C PRO A 209 -11.58 -27.99 0.18
N ILE A 210 -11.22 -26.75 0.48
CA ILE A 210 -11.76 -25.57 -0.19
C ILE A 210 -11.13 -25.51 -1.59
N ARG A 211 -11.97 -25.60 -2.62
CA ARG A 211 -11.52 -25.56 -4.01
C ARG A 211 -11.31 -24.14 -4.49
N ASN A 212 -10.30 -23.94 -5.33
CA ASN A 212 -10.06 -22.66 -5.99
C ASN A 212 -11.07 -22.47 -7.12
N LEU A 213 -11.66 -21.28 -7.21
CA LEU A 213 -12.53 -20.88 -8.30
C LEU A 213 -11.77 -19.98 -9.29
N ASN A 214 -12.09 -20.08 -10.58
CA ASN A 214 -11.62 -19.12 -11.58
C ASN A 214 -12.50 -17.85 -11.57
N SER A 215 -12.20 -16.88 -12.43
CA SER A 215 -12.98 -15.63 -12.57
C SER A 215 -14.44 -15.86 -12.98
N LYS A 216 -14.78 -17.01 -13.55
CA LYS A 216 -16.15 -17.42 -13.90
C LYS A 216 -16.84 -18.22 -12.79
N GLY A 217 -16.21 -18.36 -11.62
CA GLY A 217 -16.73 -19.14 -10.50
C GLY A 217 -16.63 -20.66 -10.68
N HIS A 218 -15.91 -21.15 -11.70
CA HIS A 218 -15.73 -22.59 -11.93
C HIS A 218 -14.57 -23.14 -11.13
N VAL A 219 -14.73 -24.37 -10.65
CA VAL A 219 -13.70 -25.11 -9.92
C VAL A 219 -12.48 -25.36 -10.80
N THR A 220 -11.30 -25.01 -10.29
CA THR A 220 -10.02 -25.37 -10.90
C THR A 220 -9.50 -26.70 -10.34
N SER A 221 -8.66 -27.40 -11.11
CA SER A 221 -8.17 -28.76 -10.78
C SER A 221 -7.31 -28.83 -9.51
N HIS A 222 -6.75 -27.71 -9.06
CA HIS A 222 -5.93 -27.66 -7.85
C HIS A 222 -6.80 -27.57 -6.60
N THR A 223 -6.77 -28.61 -5.78
CA THR A 223 -7.30 -28.56 -4.40
C THR A 223 -6.51 -27.56 -3.58
N GLY A 224 -7.22 -26.64 -2.92
CA GLY A 224 -6.59 -25.61 -2.10
C GLY A 224 -5.89 -26.19 -0.86
N LYS A 225 -4.98 -25.41 -0.29
CA LYS A 225 -4.29 -25.72 0.98
C LYS A 225 -5.22 -25.64 2.20
N PHE A 226 -6.46 -25.21 2.01
CA PHE A 226 -7.41 -24.85 3.05
C PHE A 226 -8.51 -25.89 3.12
N TRP A 227 -8.94 -26.23 4.32
CA TRP A 227 -9.91 -27.28 4.57
C TRP A 227 -10.94 -26.80 5.57
N ILE A 228 -12.21 -27.07 5.29
CA ILE A 228 -13.31 -26.87 6.22
C ILE A 228 -13.39 -28.10 7.11
N VAL A 229 -13.40 -27.89 8.43
CA VAL A 229 -13.67 -28.92 9.43
C VAL A 229 -15.13 -28.78 9.88
N PHE A 230 -15.86 -29.89 9.90
CA PHE A 230 -17.29 -29.90 10.19
C PHE A 230 -17.76 -31.24 10.79
N ARG A 231 -18.95 -31.25 11.38
CA ARG A 231 -19.67 -32.46 11.82
C ARG A 231 -20.76 -32.83 10.79
N PRO A 232 -21.06 -34.13 10.57
CA PRO A 232 -22.22 -34.55 9.78
C PRO A 232 -23.51 -33.90 10.25
N GLY A 233 -24.42 -33.58 9.34
CA GLY A 233 -25.58 -32.70 9.64
C GLY A 233 -25.24 -31.21 9.60
N PHE A 234 -24.03 -30.87 9.14
CA PHE A 234 -23.56 -29.51 8.85
C PHE A 234 -23.40 -28.61 10.08
N THR A 235 -22.72 -29.10 11.12
CA THR A 235 -22.16 -28.20 12.15
C THR A 235 -20.76 -27.77 11.73
N PHE A 236 -20.59 -26.50 11.34
CA PHE A 236 -19.28 -25.93 11.00
C PHE A 236 -18.40 -25.77 12.25
N MET A 237 -17.14 -26.18 12.17
CA MET A 237 -16.18 -26.03 13.26
C MET A 237 -15.17 -24.92 12.98
N GLY A 238 -14.69 -24.83 11.73
CA GLY A 238 -13.68 -23.85 11.35
C GLY A 238 -12.94 -24.20 10.06
N VAL A 239 -11.92 -23.40 9.74
CA VAL A 239 -11.04 -23.60 8.58
C VAL A 239 -9.60 -23.84 9.06
N ILE A 240 -8.89 -24.76 8.40
CA ILE A 240 -7.49 -25.12 8.69
C ILE A 240 -6.63 -25.17 7.43
N THR A 241 -5.31 -25.15 7.64
CA THR A 241 -4.33 -25.54 6.62
C THR A 241 -3.98 -27.03 6.70
N ASN A 242 -3.85 -27.71 5.56
CA ASN A 242 -3.42 -29.12 5.48
C ASN A 242 -1.90 -29.28 5.26
N LYS A 243 -1.09 -28.45 5.91
CA LYS A 243 0.38 -28.58 5.92
C LYS A 243 0.85 -29.35 7.16
N ASP A 244 2.15 -29.71 7.20
CA ASP A 244 2.80 -30.49 8.27
C ASP A 244 2.52 -29.98 9.69
N THR A 245 2.26 -28.67 9.82
CA THR A 245 1.65 -28.07 11.01
C THR A 245 0.28 -27.53 10.65
N GLU A 246 -0.79 -28.23 11.06
CA GLU A 246 -2.15 -27.69 10.94
C GLU A 246 -2.22 -26.36 11.72
N LYS A 247 -2.82 -25.34 11.12
CA LYS A 247 -3.10 -24.05 11.78
C LYS A 247 -4.54 -23.66 11.56
N LYS A 248 -5.14 -23.00 12.56
CA LYS A 248 -6.45 -22.36 12.41
C LYS A 248 -6.34 -21.15 11.50
N CYS A 249 -7.32 -20.99 10.63
CA CYS A 249 -7.46 -19.86 9.74
C CYS A 249 -8.45 -18.86 10.33
N MET A 250 -8.18 -17.58 10.15
CA MET A 250 -8.98 -16.49 10.71
C MET A 250 -9.98 -15.97 9.67
N LYS A 251 -11.19 -15.62 10.10
CA LYS A 251 -12.11 -14.86 9.25
C LYS A 251 -11.48 -13.51 8.89
N THR A 252 -11.58 -13.15 7.62
CA THR A 252 -11.00 -11.94 7.05
C THR A 252 -12.09 -11.08 6.45
N TRP A 253 -11.97 -9.80 6.71
CA TRP A 253 -12.99 -8.81 6.42
C TRP A 253 -12.35 -7.61 5.73
N SER A 254 -13.16 -6.88 4.97
CA SER A 254 -12.79 -5.58 4.41
C SER A 254 -13.88 -4.56 4.70
N ILE A 255 -13.57 -3.28 4.54
CA ILE A 255 -14.58 -2.22 4.66
C ILE A 255 -15.54 -2.32 3.47
N LYS A 256 -16.85 -2.21 3.73
CA LYS A 256 -17.84 -2.05 2.67
C LYS A 256 -17.56 -0.75 1.92
N THR A 257 -17.30 -0.85 0.63
CA THR A 257 -17.29 0.32 -0.26
C THR A 257 -18.72 0.83 -0.36
N THR A 258 -19.01 2.00 0.19
CA THR A 258 -20.24 2.75 -0.11
C THR A 258 -20.22 3.14 -1.59
N GLU A 259 -21.39 3.19 -2.23
CA GLU A 259 -21.52 3.46 -3.68
C GLU A 259 -20.91 4.81 -4.12
N ALA A 260 -20.74 5.76 -3.18
CA ALA A 260 -20.01 7.00 -3.41
C ALA A 260 -18.51 6.80 -3.69
N ASN A 261 -17.90 5.70 -3.23
CA ASN A 261 -16.49 5.36 -3.48
C ASN A 261 -16.28 4.55 -4.78
N THR A 262 -17.34 4.00 -5.39
CA THR A 262 -17.27 3.30 -6.67
C THR A 262 -17.21 4.24 -7.88
N TYR A 263 -17.54 5.52 -7.71
CA TYR A 263 -17.31 6.55 -8.73
C TYR A 263 -15.82 6.93 -8.89
N ASN A 264 -14.94 6.46 -8.01
CA ASN A 264 -13.49 6.64 -8.10
C ASN A 264 -12.75 5.34 -8.48
N THR A 265 -13.45 4.36 -9.06
CA THR A 265 -12.80 3.27 -9.78
C THR A 265 -12.65 3.71 -11.23
N PRO A 266 -11.44 4.08 -11.71
CA PRO A 266 -11.25 4.28 -13.14
C PRO A 266 -11.61 2.98 -13.85
N SER A 267 -12.38 3.07 -14.93
CA SER A 267 -12.64 1.91 -15.76
C SER A 267 -11.30 1.29 -16.18
N ILE A 268 -11.17 -0.03 -16.03
CA ILE A 268 -10.02 -0.77 -16.56
C ILE A 268 -10.29 -0.96 -18.06
N ASN A 269 -10.38 0.15 -18.78
CA ASN A 269 -10.21 0.17 -20.21
C ASN A 269 -8.82 0.74 -20.44
N PRO A 270 -7.85 -0.05 -20.92
CA PRO A 270 -6.52 0.48 -21.26
C PRO A 270 -6.59 1.58 -22.32
N ASP A 271 -7.71 1.69 -23.06
CA ASP A 271 -8.01 2.78 -23.99
C ASP A 271 -8.60 4.04 -23.31
N ASP A 272 -9.40 3.91 -22.24
CA ASP A 272 -10.07 5.07 -21.61
C ASP A 272 -9.15 5.81 -20.62
N THR A 273 -8.11 5.15 -20.09
CA THR A 273 -7.06 5.84 -19.31
C THR A 273 -6.05 6.59 -20.18
N MET A 274 -6.19 6.50 -21.50
CA MET A 274 -5.45 7.32 -22.45
C MET A 274 -6.18 8.63 -22.77
N GLU A 275 -7.18 9.02 -21.96
CA GLU A 275 -7.69 10.39 -21.92
C GLU A 275 -6.54 11.36 -21.62
N GLN A 276 -5.98 11.88 -22.72
CA GLN A 276 -5.37 13.18 -22.94
C GLN A 276 -5.21 14.02 -21.69
N HIS A 277 -4.31 13.63 -20.80
CA HIS A 277 -3.68 14.62 -19.98
C HIS A 277 -2.62 15.27 -20.85
N ASN A 278 -2.93 16.46 -21.37
CA ASN A 278 -1.95 17.42 -21.89
C ASN A 278 -1.02 17.86 -20.74
N TYR A 279 -0.28 16.92 -20.14
CA TYR A 279 0.86 17.24 -19.31
C TYR A 279 1.96 17.68 -20.25
N ILE A 280 2.42 18.91 -20.09
CA ILE A 280 3.68 19.35 -20.67
C ILE A 280 4.75 18.44 -20.04
N ASP A 281 5.18 17.42 -20.78
CA ASP A 281 6.28 16.57 -20.36
C ASP A 281 7.58 17.29 -20.72
N LEU A 282 8.42 17.52 -19.72
CA LEU A 282 9.78 18.02 -19.90
C LEU A 282 10.65 16.88 -20.42
N SER A 283 11.23 17.05 -21.61
CA SER A 283 12.24 16.13 -22.14
C SER A 283 13.63 16.59 -21.71
N CYS A 284 14.36 15.72 -21.02
CA CYS A 284 15.74 15.96 -20.66
C CYS A 284 16.60 14.75 -21.02
N ASN A 285 17.53 14.95 -21.97
CA ASN A 285 18.38 13.90 -22.50
C ASN A 285 17.60 12.65 -22.96
N GLY A 286 16.43 12.84 -23.58
CA GLY A 286 15.55 11.74 -24.05
C GLY A 286 14.69 11.10 -22.95
N HIS A 287 14.75 11.61 -21.72
CA HIS A 287 13.88 11.19 -20.62
C HIS A 287 12.77 12.20 -20.37
N TRP A 288 11.55 11.70 -20.23
CA TRP A 288 10.36 12.54 -20.04
C TRP A 288 9.94 12.55 -18.57
N LEU A 289 9.75 13.75 -18.03
CA LEU A 289 9.21 14.00 -16.69
C LEU A 289 8.03 14.96 -16.79
N SER A 290 6.94 14.65 -16.10
CA SER A 290 5.77 15.53 -16.09
C SER A 290 6.09 16.86 -15.38
N MET A 291 5.70 17.99 -15.99
CA MET A 291 5.92 19.31 -15.37
C MET A 291 5.17 19.46 -14.05
N SER A 292 3.97 18.90 -13.91
CA SER A 292 3.19 18.96 -12.65
C SER A 292 3.94 18.29 -11.51
N TYR A 293 4.65 17.20 -11.81
CA TYR A 293 5.53 16.53 -10.87
C TYR A 293 6.74 17.40 -10.47
N VAL A 294 7.40 18.04 -11.45
CA VAL A 294 8.53 18.93 -11.17
C VAL A 294 8.09 20.10 -10.28
N VAL A 295 6.96 20.74 -10.59
CA VAL A 295 6.39 21.84 -9.79
C VAL A 295 6.11 21.41 -8.35
N ASN A 296 5.45 20.27 -8.14
CA ASN A 296 5.19 19.76 -6.78
C ASN A 296 6.49 19.47 -6.01
N PHE A 297 7.54 19.03 -6.72
CA PHE A 297 8.84 18.77 -6.11
C PHE A 297 9.60 20.06 -5.77
N ILE A 298 9.46 21.13 -6.56
CA ILE A 298 10.06 22.44 -6.28
C ILE A 298 9.60 22.94 -4.92
N SER A 299 8.30 22.96 -4.64
CA SER A 299 7.77 23.44 -3.36
C SER A 299 8.31 22.65 -2.16
N LEU A 300 8.42 21.33 -2.31
CA LEU A 300 9.02 20.46 -1.31
C LEU A 300 10.52 20.74 -1.11
N ALA A 301 11.27 20.95 -2.18
CA ALA A 301 12.70 21.24 -2.12
C ALA A 301 12.98 22.61 -1.49
N GLU A 302 12.19 23.63 -1.84
CA GLU A 302 12.27 24.97 -1.22
C GLU A 302 12.06 24.90 0.30
N GLU A 303 11.01 24.20 0.75
CA GLU A 303 10.75 24.02 2.18
C GLU A 303 11.93 23.36 2.90
N ASN A 304 12.53 22.33 2.30
CA ASN A 304 13.70 21.66 2.87
C ASN A 304 14.93 22.56 2.89
N LEU A 305 15.18 23.34 1.84
CA LEU A 305 16.31 24.28 1.79
C LEU A 305 16.23 25.32 2.91
N HIS A 306 15.05 25.84 3.21
CA HIS A 306 14.84 26.78 4.33
C HIS A 306 15.10 26.17 5.72
N GLN A 307 15.03 24.84 5.85
CA GLN A 307 15.27 24.13 7.11
C GLN A 307 16.75 23.81 7.37
N ILE A 308 17.63 23.99 6.39
CA ILE A 308 19.06 23.71 6.53
C ILE A 308 19.71 24.90 7.25
N LYS A 309 19.72 24.84 8.59
CA LYS A 309 20.36 25.86 9.44
C LYS A 309 21.76 25.49 9.90
N ASP A 310 22.08 24.21 9.96
CA ASP A 310 23.40 23.73 10.42
C ASP A 310 23.79 22.44 9.71
N GLY A 311 24.84 22.53 8.90
CA GLY A 311 25.58 21.37 8.42
C GLY A 311 24.92 20.56 7.31
N ASN A 312 25.72 20.29 6.29
CA ASN A 312 25.38 19.45 5.16
C ASN A 312 25.04 18.02 5.61
N VAL A 313 23.75 17.66 5.69
CA VAL A 313 23.35 16.28 5.95
C VAL A 313 23.61 15.46 4.68
N ARG A 314 24.79 14.83 4.63
CA ARG A 314 25.21 13.82 3.63
C ARG A 314 25.39 14.30 2.18
N GLY A 315 25.71 15.57 1.96
CA GLY A 315 26.05 16.09 0.63
C GLY A 315 24.91 16.82 -0.07
N TYR A 316 23.81 17.15 0.63
CA TYR A 316 22.66 17.86 0.09
C TYR A 316 22.40 19.21 0.80
N PRO A 317 21.98 20.25 0.07
CA PRO A 317 21.89 20.30 -1.40
C PRO A 317 23.27 20.09 -2.05
N ILE A 318 23.30 19.54 -3.26
CA ILE A 318 24.54 19.46 -4.03
C ILE A 318 24.84 20.88 -4.49
N VAL A 319 25.96 21.45 -4.05
CA VAL A 319 26.38 22.79 -4.47
C VAL A 319 27.27 22.66 -5.70
N GLN A 320 26.86 23.27 -6.81
CA GLN A 320 27.64 23.38 -8.04
C GLN A 320 27.95 24.85 -8.33
N ASP A 321 29.14 25.12 -8.88
CA ASP A 321 29.58 26.46 -9.31
C ASP A 321 29.48 27.57 -8.23
N SER A 322 29.43 27.18 -6.95
CA SER A 322 29.40 28.01 -5.72
C SER A 322 28.04 28.64 -5.34
N ASP A 323 27.10 28.75 -6.27
CA ASP A 323 25.82 29.43 -6.05
C ASP A 323 24.59 28.62 -6.51
N LEU A 324 24.79 27.49 -7.18
CA LEU A 324 23.71 26.62 -7.65
C LEU A 324 23.49 25.46 -6.66
N PHE A 325 22.35 25.47 -6.00
CA PHE A 325 21.91 24.46 -5.06
C PHE A 325 21.00 23.46 -5.76
N LEU A 326 21.46 22.22 -5.89
CA LEU A 326 20.75 21.16 -6.59
C LEU A 326 20.12 20.19 -5.59
N TRP A 327 18.80 20.02 -5.69
CA TRP A 327 18.03 19.07 -4.88
C TRP A 327 17.57 17.90 -5.75
N PRO A 328 18.06 16.68 -5.53
CA PRO A 328 17.71 15.57 -6.40
C PRO A 328 16.28 15.09 -6.25
N ILE A 329 15.78 14.53 -7.34
CA ILE A 329 14.38 14.19 -7.56
C ILE A 329 14.18 12.67 -7.57
N SER A 330 13.19 12.19 -6.79
CA SER A 330 12.82 10.77 -6.73
C SER A 330 11.93 10.35 -7.91
N VAL A 331 12.49 9.95 -9.05
CA VAL A 331 11.72 9.66 -10.27
C VAL A 331 10.73 8.47 -10.16
N PRO A 332 9.71 8.38 -11.03
CA PRO A 332 8.81 7.22 -11.09
C PRO A 332 9.52 5.89 -11.33
N GLU A 333 8.94 4.81 -10.78
CA GLU A 333 9.43 3.45 -11.00
C GLU A 333 9.27 3.04 -12.48
N ARG A 334 10.32 2.45 -13.09
CA ARG A 334 10.27 1.81 -14.41
C ARG A 334 10.89 0.41 -14.41
N GLN A 335 10.46 -0.46 -15.33
CA GLN A 335 10.97 -1.84 -15.40
C GLN A 335 12.48 -1.92 -15.66
N VAL A 336 13.00 -0.99 -16.47
CA VAL A 336 14.44 -0.77 -16.63
C VAL A 336 14.80 0.40 -15.75
N ALA A 337 15.61 0.14 -14.72
CA ALA A 337 16.07 1.20 -13.84
C ALA A 337 16.81 2.24 -14.69
N ILE A 338 16.35 3.50 -14.65
CA ILE A 338 17.13 4.66 -15.15
C ILE A 338 18.25 4.95 -14.12
N ALA A 339 18.89 3.91 -13.58
CA ALA A 339 19.89 4.01 -12.53
C ALA A 339 21.13 4.80 -12.97
N ARG A 340 21.25 5.06 -14.28
CA ARG A 340 22.30 5.85 -14.91
C ARG A 340 22.14 7.35 -14.70
N TYR A 341 20.92 7.88 -14.60
CA TYR A 341 20.71 9.33 -14.53
C TYR A 341 20.15 9.77 -13.17
N VAL A 342 20.54 10.97 -12.75
CA VAL A 342 19.98 11.69 -11.60
C VAL A 342 19.35 12.96 -12.11
N PHE A 343 18.11 13.24 -11.69
CA PHE A 343 17.46 14.51 -11.94
C PHE A 343 17.52 15.36 -10.67
N ALA A 344 17.68 16.67 -10.80
CA ALA A 344 17.67 17.60 -9.69
C ALA A 344 16.93 18.88 -10.09
N VAL A 345 16.22 19.50 -9.15
CA VAL A 345 15.78 20.88 -9.28
C VAL A 345 16.89 21.79 -8.77
N GLY A 346 17.19 22.86 -9.51
CA GLY A 346 18.21 23.83 -9.14
C GLY A 346 17.62 25.10 -8.55
N PHE A 347 18.35 25.67 -7.60
CA PHE A 347 18.02 26.92 -6.94
C PHE A 347 19.25 27.83 -6.82
N HIS A 348 19.05 29.13 -6.95
CA HIS A 348 20.04 30.14 -6.53
C HIS A 348 19.59 30.77 -5.21
N GLU A 349 20.52 31.02 -4.30
CA GLU A 349 20.23 31.80 -3.09
C GLU A 349 20.00 33.27 -3.47
N ARG A 350 18.90 33.82 -2.98
CA ARG A 350 18.51 35.21 -3.18
C ARG A 350 19.12 36.02 -2.05
N SER A 351 20.29 36.62 -2.28
CA SER A 351 20.81 37.66 -1.40
C SER A 351 20.02 38.95 -1.62
N GLN A 352 18.91 39.17 -0.89
CA GLN A 352 18.25 40.48 -0.90
C GLN A 352 19.02 41.45 -0.01
N TYR A 353 19.84 42.30 -0.63
CA TYR A 353 20.11 43.65 -0.13
C TYR A 353 18.77 44.40 -0.12
N LEU A 354 18.04 44.38 1.00
CA LEU A 354 17.11 45.41 1.48
C LEU A 354 16.32 44.88 2.70
N GLY A 355 16.87 45.12 3.88
CA GLY A 355 16.08 45.49 5.06
C GLY A 355 15.32 44.44 5.87
N ASN A 356 15.11 43.20 5.42
CA ASN A 356 14.51 42.15 6.25
C ASN A 356 15.15 40.77 5.99
N HIS A 357 15.57 40.12 7.08
CA HIS A 357 16.35 38.88 7.09
C HIS A 357 15.51 37.62 6.80
N GLU A 358 15.13 37.41 5.54
CA GLU A 358 14.72 36.07 5.07
C GLU A 358 15.54 35.70 3.83
N ASN A 359 16.44 34.71 3.97
CA ASN A 359 17.13 34.12 2.83
C ASN A 359 16.08 33.40 1.97
N GLY A 360 15.90 33.86 0.73
CA GLY A 360 15.01 33.23 -0.25
C GLY A 360 15.77 32.35 -1.24
N TYR A 361 15.12 31.38 -1.86
CA TYR A 361 15.66 30.61 -2.98
C TYR A 361 14.85 30.90 -4.25
N ILE A 362 15.52 30.99 -5.40
CA ILE A 362 14.85 31.13 -6.71
C ILE A 362 15.09 29.85 -7.48
N TYR A 363 14.03 29.18 -7.94
CA TYR A 363 14.13 28.06 -8.87
C TYR A 363 14.78 28.48 -10.20
N THR A 364 15.78 27.74 -10.63
CA THR A 364 16.63 28.07 -11.80
C THR A 364 16.42 27.12 -12.97
N GLY A 365 15.92 25.91 -12.71
CA GLY A 365 15.67 24.92 -13.75
C GLY A 365 15.67 23.48 -13.26
N LEU A 366 15.33 22.58 -14.17
CA LEU A 366 15.51 21.15 -14.01
C LEU A 366 16.90 20.78 -14.54
N TYR A 367 17.58 19.87 -13.85
CA TYR A 367 18.94 19.46 -14.19
C TYR A 367 19.04 17.93 -14.24
N ILE A 368 19.98 17.42 -15.03
CA ILE A 368 20.30 16.00 -15.14
C ILE A 368 21.82 15.74 -15.07
N SER A 369 22.22 14.65 -14.44
CA SER A 369 23.61 14.15 -14.41
C SER A 369 23.64 12.65 -14.74
N ASP A 370 24.67 12.20 -15.47
CA ASP A 370 24.96 10.77 -15.67
C ASP A 370 25.93 10.30 -14.58
N LYS A 371 25.50 9.33 -13.76
CA LYS A 371 26.29 8.79 -12.64
C LYS A 371 27.61 8.16 -13.09
N ASN A 372 27.69 7.72 -14.34
CA ASN A 372 28.82 7.02 -14.91
C ASN A 372 29.70 7.89 -15.80
N ALA A 373 29.37 9.18 -15.98
CA ALA A 373 30.22 10.10 -16.70
C ALA A 373 31.47 10.45 -15.88
N ASP A 374 32.60 10.65 -16.57
CA ASP A 374 33.86 11.10 -15.97
C ASP A 374 33.71 12.48 -15.29
N ASP A 375 32.81 13.31 -15.82
CA ASP A 375 32.38 14.58 -15.24
C ASP A 375 30.95 14.46 -14.72
N LYS A 376 30.78 14.38 -13.39
CA LYS A 376 29.49 14.19 -12.71
C LYS A 376 28.66 15.48 -12.61
N ARG A 377 28.99 16.51 -13.40
CA ARG A 377 28.27 17.80 -13.40
C ARG A 377 26.84 17.64 -13.88
N PHE A 378 25.95 18.36 -13.20
CA PHE A 378 24.56 18.51 -13.62
C PHE A 378 24.48 19.51 -14.76
N LYS A 379 23.72 19.13 -15.80
CA LYS A 379 23.42 19.95 -16.97
C LYS A 379 21.96 20.37 -16.93
N VAL A 380 21.67 21.60 -17.32
CA VAL A 380 20.30 22.11 -17.38
C VAL A 380 19.50 21.37 -18.47
N CYS A 381 18.27 21.01 -18.15
CA CYS A 381 17.25 20.53 -19.07
C CYS A 381 16.57 21.77 -19.67
N LEU A 382 16.74 21.99 -20.97
CA LEU A 382 16.20 23.15 -21.69
C LEU A 382 14.68 23.28 -21.58
#